data_AF-A0A1H7B7A7-F1
#
_entry.id   AF-A0A1H7B7A7-F1
#
_cell.length_a   1.000
_cell.length_b   1.000
_cell.length_c   1.000
_cell.angle_alpha   90.00
_cell.angle_beta   90.00
_cell.angle_gamma   90.00
#
_symmetry.space_group_name_H-M   'P 1'
#
loop_
_entity.id
_entity.type
_entity.pdbx_description
1 polymer ?
#
loop_
_entity_poly.entity_id
_entity_poly.type
_entity_poly.pdbx_seq_one_letter_code
_entity_poly.pdbx_strand_id
1 'polypeptide(L)'
;MAGKKRRKAGTVEEARRILWRALERAGALADAEEQTPGDTLRVLHAVSQGVAAYVRVCEVAELEKRLASLESAVAAETADEGHLRLRKGVI
;
A
#
# COMPACT_ATOMS: atom_id res chain seq x y z
N MET A 1 17.81 -23.36 16.45
CA MET A 1 17.75 -21.99 15.92
C MET A 1 16.29 -21.56 15.87
N ALA A 2 15.84 -20.74 16.82
CA ALA A 2 14.44 -20.36 16.96
C ALA A 2 13.94 -19.62 15.72
N GLY A 3 12.88 -20.14 15.08
CA GLY A 3 12.23 -19.49 13.95
C GLY A 3 11.73 -18.12 14.35
N LYS A 4 12.36 -17.05 13.84
CA LYS A 4 11.83 -15.69 13.95
C LYS A 4 10.41 -15.74 13.41
N LYS A 5 9.41 -15.65 14.30
CA LYS A 5 8.00 -15.46 13.93
C LYS A 5 7.97 -14.26 12.98
N ARG A 6 7.81 -14.51 11.68
CA ARG A 6 7.57 -13.46 10.69
C ARG A 6 6.35 -12.70 11.21
N ARG A 7 6.55 -11.49 11.72
CA ARG A 7 5.44 -10.61 12.04
C ARG A 7 4.58 -10.52 10.78
N LYS A 8 3.26 -10.63 10.92
CA LYS A 8 2.31 -10.44 9.83
C LYS A 8 2.72 -9.15 9.12
N ALA A 9 2.93 -9.22 7.80
CA ALA A 9 3.13 -8.00 7.02
C ALA A 9 1.90 -7.11 7.27
N GLY A 10 2.12 -5.84 7.59
CA GLY A 10 1.03 -4.87 7.75
C GLY A 10 0.28 -4.66 6.43
N THR A 11 -0.83 -3.94 6.48
CA THR A 11 -1.60 -3.55 5.29
C THR A 11 -0.94 -2.39 4.54
N VAL A 12 -1.28 -2.22 3.26
CA VAL A 12 -0.85 -1.08 2.44
C VAL A 12 -1.33 0.25 3.06
N GLU A 13 -2.55 0.27 3.60
CA GLU A 13 -3.11 1.39 4.38
C GLU A 13 -2.26 1.73 5.61
N GLU A 14 -1.80 0.73 6.36
CA GLU A 14 -0.93 0.95 7.52
C GLU A 14 0.42 1.52 7.09
N ALA A 15 1.02 0.98 6.03
CA ALA A 15 2.27 1.50 5.48
C ALA A 15 2.11 2.96 5.03
N ARG A 16 1.01 3.29 4.33
CA ARG A 16 0.68 4.66 3.90
C ARG A 16 0.60 5.61 5.09
N ARG A 17 -0.09 5.21 6.17
CA ARG A 17 -0.22 6.02 7.40
C ARG A 17 1.13 6.25 8.08
N ILE A 18 1.97 5.23 8.16
CA ILE A 18 3.30 5.34 8.78
C ILE A 18 4.18 6.31 7.99
N LEU A 19 4.20 6.18 6.66
CA LEU A 19 4.96 7.07 5.78
C LEU A 19 4.47 8.52 5.89
N TRP A 20 3.15 8.73 5.89
CA TRP A 20 2.58 10.07 6.05
C TRP A 20 3.02 10.73 7.36
N ARG A 21 2.95 10.00 8.48
CA ARG A 21 3.41 10.50 9.79
C ARG A 21 4.91 10.82 9.81
N ALA A 22 5.73 10.10 9.02
CA ALA A 22 7.15 10.40 8.92
C ALA A 22 7.40 11.70 8.16
N LEU A 23 6.63 11.94 7.07
CA LEU A 23 6.69 13.17 6.30
C LEU A 23 6.22 14.38 7.11
N GLU A 24 5.14 14.26 7.88
CA GLU A 24 4.67 15.31 8.78
C GLU A 24 5.74 15.71 9.80
N ARG A 25 6.44 14.73 10.39
CA ARG A 25 7.55 15.01 11.32
C ARG A 25 8.74 15.67 10.64
N ALA A 26 9.05 15.26 9.41
CA ALA A 26 10.10 15.91 8.65
C ALA A 26 9.74 17.36 8.32
N GLY A 27 8.48 17.64 7.99
CA GLY A 27 7.96 19.01 7.80
C GLY A 27 8.06 19.84 9.07
N ALA A 28 7.62 19.31 10.22
CA ALA A 28 7.75 20.01 11.49
C ALA A 28 9.21 20.34 11.86
N LEU A 29 10.16 19.45 11.52
CA LEU A 29 11.58 19.73 11.69
C LEU A 29 12.10 20.80 10.70
N ALA A 30 11.53 20.84 9.49
CA ALA A 30 11.85 21.83 8.46
C ALA A 30 11.34 23.24 8.78
N ASP A 31 10.32 23.35 9.64
CA ASP A 31 9.72 24.61 10.07
C ASP A 31 10.31 25.12 11.40
N ALA A 32 11.27 24.39 12.00
CA ALA A 32 11.90 24.80 13.25
C ALA A 32 12.74 26.07 13.06
N GLU A 33 12.60 27.03 13.98
CA GLU A 33 13.27 28.35 13.94
C GLU A 33 14.79 28.25 13.97
N GLU A 34 15.34 27.28 14.69
CA GLU A 34 16.76 26.96 14.70
C GLU A 34 17.01 25.63 13.99
N GLN A 35 17.71 25.70 12.86
CA GLN A 35 18.16 24.52 12.13
C GLN A 35 19.67 24.54 11.95
N THR A 36 20.29 23.41 12.25
CA THR A 36 21.66 23.17 11.81
C THR A 36 21.65 22.71 10.35
N PRO A 37 22.77 22.89 9.60
CA PRO A 37 22.89 22.30 8.27
C PRO A 37 22.64 20.77 8.24
N GLY A 38 22.93 20.08 9.35
CA GLY A 38 22.65 18.65 9.51
C GLY A 38 21.17 18.33 9.65
N ASP A 39 20.36 19.23 10.21
CA ASP A 39 18.89 19.07 10.26
C ASP A 39 18.29 19.21 8.88
N THR A 40 18.70 20.23 8.12
CA THR A 40 18.24 20.45 6.73
C THR A 40 18.52 19.22 5.85
N LEU A 41 19.72 18.64 5.92
CA LEU A 41 20.06 17.44 5.16
C LEU A 41 19.23 16.22 5.59
N ARG A 42 18.96 16.06 6.89
CA ARG A 42 18.10 14.98 7.42
C ARG A 42 16.67 15.12 6.91
N VAL A 43 16.12 16.33 6.91
CA VAL A 43 14.79 16.64 6.35
C VAL A 43 14.75 16.28 4.87
N LEU A 44 15.68 16.81 4.06
CA LEU A 44 15.71 16.56 2.61
C LEU A 44 15.82 15.07 2.29
N HIS A 45 16.65 14.34 3.04
CA HIS A 45 16.78 12.90 2.88
C HIS A 45 15.49 12.16 3.24
N ALA A 46 14.88 12.49 4.39
CA ALA A 46 13.64 11.87 4.85
C ALA A 46 12.48 12.11 3.86
N VAL A 47 12.36 13.33 3.34
CA VAL A 47 11.36 13.69 2.33
C VAL A 47 11.60 12.90 1.04
N SER A 48 12.84 12.86 0.55
CA SER A 48 13.18 12.16 -0.69
C SER A 48 12.87 10.66 -0.61
N GLN A 49 13.24 10.01 0.51
CA GLN A 49 12.95 8.61 0.77
C GLN A 49 11.45 8.37 0.99
N GLY A 50 10.79 9.25 1.74
CA GLY A 50 9.36 9.15 2.05
C GLY A 50 8.49 9.28 0.81
N VAL A 51 8.79 10.23 -0.08
CA VAL A 51 8.07 10.40 -1.36
C VAL A 51 8.26 9.16 -2.25
N ALA A 52 9.49 8.69 -2.41
CA ALA A 52 9.75 7.51 -3.23
C ALA A 52 9.05 6.25 -2.70
N ALA A 53 8.99 6.07 -1.37
CA ALA A 53 8.25 4.98 -0.75
C ALA A 53 6.72 5.16 -0.88
N TYR A 54 6.22 6.39 -0.77
CA TYR A 54 4.80 6.69 -0.89
C TYR A 54 4.26 6.39 -2.30
N VAL A 55 5.00 6.74 -3.35
CA VAL A 55 4.65 6.41 -4.74
C VAL A 55 4.46 4.89 -4.89
N ARG A 56 5.40 4.09 -4.41
CA ARG A 56 5.32 2.62 -4.49
C ARG A 56 4.11 2.06 -3.73
N VAL A 57 3.77 2.64 -2.57
CA VAL A 57 2.59 2.23 -1.80
C VAL A 57 1.30 2.55 -2.58
N CYS A 58 1.23 3.69 -3.25
CA CYS A 58 0.10 4.03 -4.12
C CYS A 58 -0.01 3.09 -5.33
N GLU A 59 1.11 2.76 -5.97
CA GLU A 59 1.15 1.80 -7.09
C GLU A 59 0.63 0.42 -6.64
N VAL A 60 1.09 -0.09 -5.49
CA VAL A 60 0.61 -1.37 -4.95
C VAL A 60 -0.88 -1.31 -4.63
N ALA A 61 -1.38 -0.24 -4.01
CA ALA A 61 -2.80 -0.08 -3.72
C ALA A 61 -3.66 -0.09 -4.99
N GLU A 62 -3.17 0.53 -6.07
CA GLU A 62 -3.85 0.50 -7.37
C GLU A 62 -3.86 -0.91 -7.97
N LEU A 63 -2.74 -1.62 -7.89
CA LEU A 63 -2.64 -3.01 -8.35
C LEU A 63 -3.58 -3.93 -7.56
N GLU A 64 -3.67 -3.79 -6.24
CA GLU A 64 -4.61 -4.54 -5.41
C GLU A 64 -6.07 -4.27 -5.81
N LYS A 65 -6.43 -3.00 -6.10
CA LYS A 65 -7.76 -2.65 -6.60
C LYS A 65 -8.07 -3.29 -7.96
N ARG A 66 -7.10 -3.25 -8.88
CA ARG A 66 -7.24 -3.89 -10.21
C ARG A 66 -7.39 -5.41 -10.07
N LEU A 67 -6.60 -6.03 -9.20
CA LEU A 67 -6.68 -7.47 -8.90
C LEU A 67 -8.08 -7.83 -8.37
N ALA A 68 -8.59 -7.11 -7.37
CA ALA A 68 -9.91 -7.36 -6.80
C ALA A 68 -11.05 -7.20 -7.84
N SER A 69 -10.91 -6.24 -8.76
CA SER A 69 -11.86 -6.08 -9.87
C SER A 69 -11.83 -7.26 -10.83
N LEU A 70 -10.64 -7.78 -11.16
CA LEU A 70 -10.47 -8.93 -12.04
C LEU A 70 -11.00 -10.22 -11.38
N GLU A 71 -10.66 -10.42 -10.11
CA GLU A 71 -11.17 -11.56 -9.32
C GLU A 71 -12.70 -11.55 -9.25
N SER A 72 -13.30 -10.36 -9.10
CA SER A 72 -14.77 -10.20 -9.12
C SER A 72 -15.38 -10.49 -10.50
N ALA A 73 -14.73 -10.06 -11.58
CA ALA A 73 -15.20 -10.33 -12.94
C ALA A 73 -15.18 -11.83 -13.26
N VAL A 74 -14.07 -12.51 -12.94
CA VAL A 74 -13.94 -13.97 -13.11
C VAL A 74 -14.96 -14.73 -12.25
N ALA A 75 -15.18 -14.29 -11.01
CA ALA A 75 -16.21 -14.89 -10.15
C ALA A 75 -17.63 -14.71 -10.73
N ALA A 76 -17.93 -13.58 -11.36
CA ALA A 76 -19.21 -13.35 -12.03
C ALA A 76 -19.39 -14.22 -13.29
N GLU A 77 -18.36 -14.34 -14.12
CA GLU A 77 -18.37 -15.18 -15.33
C GLU A 77 -18.58 -16.66 -14.99
N THR A 78 -17.87 -17.16 -13.99
CA THR A 78 -18.02 -18.56 -13.53
C THR A 78 -19.40 -18.83 -12.92
N ALA A 79 -19.99 -17.85 -12.23
CA ALA A 79 -21.36 -17.95 -11.72
C ALA A 79 -22.40 -17.95 -12.84
N ASP A 80 -22.22 -17.12 -13.88
CA ASP A 80 -23.10 -17.07 -15.05
C ASP A 80 -23.03 -18.36 -15.89
N GLU A 81 -21.83 -18.91 -16.11
CA GLU A 81 -21.68 -20.24 -16.74
C GLU A 81 -22.35 -21.36 -15.93
N GLY A 82 -22.20 -21.33 -14.60
CA GLY A 82 -22.90 -22.26 -13.71
C GLY A 82 -24.42 -22.14 -13.83
N HIS A 83 -24.93 -20.91 -13.88
CA HIS A 83 -26.35 -20.63 -14.08
C HIS A 83 -26.85 -21.10 -15.45
N LEU A 84 -26.05 -20.94 -16.51
CA LEU A 84 -26.38 -21.38 -17.86
C LEU A 84 -26.40 -22.92 -17.99
N ARG A 85 -25.47 -23.62 -17.33
CA ARG A 85 -25.44 -25.10 -17.27
C ARG A 85 -26.64 -25.66 -16.52
N LEU A 86 -27.01 -25.05 -15.39
CA LEU A 86 -28.20 -25.42 -14.62
C LEU A 86 -29.49 -25.21 -15.43
N ARG A 87 -29.61 -24.12 -16.20
CA ARG A 87 -30.75 -23.85 -17.08
C ARG A 87 -30.87 -24.80 -18.27
N LYS A 88 -29.75 -25.32 -18.78
CA LYS A 88 -29.73 -26.27 -19.91
C LYS A 88 -29.96 -27.73 -19.48
N GLY A 89 -30.18 -28.00 -18.19
CA GLY A 89 -30.57 -29.33 -17.71
C GLY A 89 -29.51 -30.41 -17.91
N VAL A 90 -28.23 -30.04 -17.94
CA VAL A 90 -27.12 -31.01 -17.95
C VAL A 90 -26.69 -31.25 -16.51
N ILE A 91 -27.19 -32.34 -15.92
CA ILE A 91 -26.58 -33.01 -14.76
C ILE A 91 -25.53 -33.99 -15.30
#